data_AF-D9WT84-F1
#
_entry.id   AF-D9WT84-F1
#
_cell.length_a   1.000
_cell.length_b   1.000
_cell.length_c   1.000
_cell.angle_alpha   90.00
_cell.angle_beta   90.00
_cell.angle_gamma   90.00
#
_symmetry.space_group_name_H-M   'P 1'
#
loop_
_entity.id
_entity.type
_entity.pdbx_description
1 polymer ?
#
loop_
_entity_poly.entity_id
_entity_poly.type
_entity_poly.pdbx_seq_one_letter_code
_entity_poly.pdbx_strand_id
1 'polypeptide(L)'
;MFGVHRAVLVSQGFHIRRAVALCGAAGIDAYGVAVDEPHDATWGFGGLRETVAASKAVLDATFRPDPHFLGPRERGISDAVAADG
;
A
#
# COMPACT_ATOMS: atom_id res chain seq x y z
N MET A 1 10.26 -7.85 -2.77
CA MET A 1 9.14 -8.82 -2.86
C MET A 1 9.16 -9.70 -1.62
N PHE A 2 8.05 -9.81 -0.88
CA PHE A 2 7.98 -10.39 0.47
C PHE A 2 7.44 -11.84 0.54
N GLY A 3 7.18 -12.49 -0.61
CA GLY A 3 6.70 -13.90 -0.64
C GLY A 3 5.26 -14.12 -0.15
N VAL A 4 4.44 -13.08 -0.12
CA VAL A 4 3.02 -13.16 0.27
C VAL A 4 2.18 -13.62 -0.90
N HIS A 5 1.32 -14.62 -0.69
CA HIS A 5 0.38 -15.13 -1.70
C HIS A 5 -1.09 -14.90 -1.33
N ARG A 6 -1.38 -14.72 -0.03
CA ARG A 6 -2.70 -14.39 0.51
C ARG A 6 -2.57 -13.31 1.59
N ALA A 7 -3.49 -12.35 1.63
CA ALA A 7 -3.47 -11.26 2.60
C ALA A 7 -4.88 -10.83 3.04
N VAL A 8 -5.01 -10.46 4.31
CA VAL A 8 -6.15 -9.67 4.83
C VAL A 8 -5.63 -8.27 5.12
N LEU A 9 -6.22 -7.27 4.47
CA LEU A 9 -5.89 -5.87 4.61
C LEU A 9 -6.92 -5.24 5.54
N VAL A 10 -6.49 -4.56 6.59
CA VAL A 10 -7.37 -3.78 7.47
C VAL A 10 -6.91 -2.33 7.39
N SER A 11 -7.76 -1.45 6.88
CA SER A 11 -7.38 -0.06 6.64
C SER A 11 -8.59 0.87 6.51
N GLN A 12 -8.27 2.14 6.41
CA GLN A 12 -9.13 3.25 6.05
C GLN A 12 -9.95 2.96 4.78
N GLY A 13 -11.23 3.36 4.78
CA GLY A 13 -12.17 3.02 3.70
C GLY A 13 -11.75 3.50 2.31
N PHE A 14 -11.06 4.63 2.23
CA PHE A 14 -10.57 5.15 0.95
C PHE A 14 -9.30 4.43 0.46
N HIS A 15 -8.43 3.98 1.37
CA HIS A 15 -7.20 3.25 1.05
C HIS A 15 -7.44 1.80 0.66
N ILE A 16 -8.44 1.15 1.28
CA ILE A 16 -8.61 -0.30 1.16
C ILE A 16 -8.86 -0.74 -0.29
N ARG A 17 -9.60 0.05 -1.08
CA ARG A 17 -9.91 -0.27 -2.48
C ARG A 17 -8.67 -0.28 -3.36
N ARG A 18 -7.81 0.74 -3.22
CA ARG A 18 -6.54 0.81 -3.96
C ARG A 18 -5.60 -0.31 -3.53
N ALA A 19 -5.51 -0.60 -2.23
CA ALA A 19 -4.65 -1.65 -1.71
C ALA A 19 -5.03 -3.04 -2.26
N VAL A 20 -6.32 -3.40 -2.25
CA VAL A 20 -6.81 -4.67 -2.81
C VAL A 20 -6.50 -4.77 -4.31
N ALA A 21 -6.72 -3.70 -5.07
CA ALA A 21 -6.44 -3.69 -6.51
C ALA A 21 -4.95 -3.91 -6.82
N LEU A 22 -4.05 -3.28 -6.04
CA LEU A 22 -2.61 -3.47 -6.18
C LEU A 22 -2.16 -4.88 -5.80
N CYS A 23 -2.73 -5.47 -4.75
CA CYS A 23 -2.49 -6.87 -4.40
C CYS A 23 -2.91 -7.82 -5.53
N GLY A 24 -4.09 -7.61 -6.12
CA GLY A 24 -4.55 -8.40 -7.26
C GLY A 24 -3.63 -8.28 -8.48
N ALA A 25 -3.19 -7.05 -8.81
CA ALA A 25 -2.22 -6.81 -9.88
C ALA A 25 -0.86 -7.46 -9.62
N ALA A 26 -0.50 -7.68 -8.35
CA ALA A 26 0.71 -8.38 -7.92
C ALA A 26 0.54 -9.90 -7.79
N GLY A 27 -0.65 -10.46 -8.09
CA GLY A 27 -0.95 -11.89 -7.97
C GLY A 27 -1.21 -12.38 -6.55
N ILE A 28 -1.56 -11.47 -5.63
CA ILE A 28 -1.89 -11.78 -4.23
C ILE A 28 -3.42 -11.86 -4.09
N ASP A 29 -3.92 -12.97 -3.55
CA ASP A 29 -5.33 -13.12 -3.18
C ASP A 29 -5.61 -12.34 -1.88
N ALA A 30 -6.32 -11.21 -2.01
CA ALA A 30 -6.45 -10.23 -0.94
C ALA A 30 -7.90 -9.91 -0.59
N TYR A 31 -8.21 -9.89 0.70
CA TYR A 31 -9.48 -9.43 1.27
C TYR A 31 -9.29 -8.11 2.01
N GLY A 32 -10.19 -7.15 1.81
CA GLY A 32 -10.14 -5.84 2.44
C GLY A 32 -11.21 -5.64 3.51
N VAL A 33 -10.81 -5.16 4.68
CA VAL A 33 -11.69 -4.73 5.78
C VAL A 33 -11.53 -3.22 5.94
N ALA A 34 -12.60 -2.48 5.61
CA ALA A 34 -12.65 -1.04 5.80
C ALA A 34 -13.00 -0.71 7.26
N VAL A 35 -12.34 0.29 7.81
CA VAL A 35 -12.76 0.95 9.05
C VAL A 35 -13.16 2.39 8.77
N ASP A 36 -14.23 2.83 9.44
CA ASP A 36 -14.68 4.22 9.37
C ASP A 36 -13.70 5.14 10.09
N GLU A 37 -13.56 6.35 9.56
CA GLU A 37 -12.66 7.36 10.11
C GLU A 37 -13.43 8.60 10.56
N PRO A 38 -13.02 9.20 11.70
CA PRO A 38 -13.48 10.53 12.05
C PRO A 38 -12.94 11.53 11.01
N HIS A 39 -13.86 12.24 10.35
CA HIS A 39 -13.53 13.24 9.33
C HIS A 39 -13.17 14.57 10.01
N ASP A 40 -11.99 14.61 10.63
CA ASP A 40 -11.47 15.76 11.36
C ASP A 40 -10.45 16.57 10.53
N ALA A 41 -9.82 17.58 11.14
CA ALA A 41 -8.81 18.39 10.48
C ALA A 41 -7.59 17.56 9.98
N THR A 42 -7.27 16.46 10.66
CA THR A 42 -6.21 15.54 10.28
C THR A 42 -6.57 14.79 9.00
N TRP A 43 -7.82 14.32 8.90
CA TRP A 43 -8.36 13.70 7.68
C TRP A 43 -8.31 14.66 6.49
N GLY A 44 -8.73 15.92 6.69
CA GLY A 44 -8.69 16.96 5.65
C GLY A 44 -7.27 17.30 5.18
N PHE A 45 -6.32 17.43 6.11
CA PHE A 45 -4.91 17.65 5.78
C PHE A 45 -4.30 16.46 5.01
N GLY A 46 -4.65 15.24 5.41
CA GLY A 46 -4.26 14.00 4.71
C GLY A 46 -4.71 14.01 3.24
N GLY A 47 -5.98 14.36 2.99
CA GLY A 47 -6.53 14.44 1.63
C GLY A 47 -5.83 15.49 0.74
N LEU A 48 -5.51 16.66 1.30
CA LEU A 48 -4.74 17.68 0.57
C LEU A 48 -3.34 17.17 0.22
N ARG A 49 -2.63 16.60 1.19
CA ARG A 49 -1.30 16.03 0.99
C ARG A 49 -1.32 14.93 -0.07
N GLU A 50 -2.34 14.08 -0.08
CA GLU A 50 -2.47 13.00 -1.05
C GLU A 50 -2.74 13.52 -2.46
N THR A 51 -3.53 14.59 -2.61
CA THR A 51 -3.76 15.24 -3.91
C THR A 51 -2.45 15.78 -4.52
N VAL A 52 -1.62 16.42 -3.70
CA VAL A 52 -0.29 16.90 -4.11
C VAL A 52 0.63 15.73 -4.47
N ALA A 53 0.65 14.68 -3.64
CA ALA A 53 1.47 13.50 -3.88
C ALA A 53 1.05 12.74 -5.16
N ALA A 54 -0.25 12.62 -5.43
CA ALA A 54 -0.79 12.01 -6.65
C ALA A 54 -0.36 12.79 -7.89
N SER A 55 -0.39 14.12 -7.84
CA SER A 55 0.07 14.98 -8.93
C SER A 55 1.56 14.78 -9.22
N LYS A 56 2.39 14.68 -8.17
CA LYS A 56 3.80 14.32 -8.31
C LYS A 56 3.97 12.93 -8.91
N ALA A 57 3.21 11.94 -8.47
CA ALA A 57 3.31 10.58 -8.99
C ALA A 57 2.97 10.50 -10.49
N VAL A 58 2.01 11.30 -10.97
CA VAL A 58 1.71 11.44 -12.41
C VAL A 58 2.89 12.03 -13.18
N LEU A 59 3.53 13.07 -12.64
CA LEU A 59 4.74 13.65 -13.24
C LEU A 59 5.87 12.61 -13.27
N ASP A 60 6.15 11.95 -12.16
CA ASP A 60 7.19 10.92 -12.06
C ASP A 60 6.91 9.76 -13.04
N ALA A 61 5.66 9.30 -13.18
CA ALA A 61 5.28 8.25 -14.13
C ALA A 61 5.41 8.67 -15.60
N THR A 62 5.23 9.97 -15.90
CA THR A 62 5.34 10.53 -17.24
C THR A 62 6.80 10.70 -17.65
N PHE A 63 7.63 11.23 -16.75
CA PHE A 63 9.05 11.50 -17.02
C PHE A 63 9.98 10.33 -16.73
N ARG A 64 9.50 9.30 -16.00
CA ARG A 64 10.24 8.09 -15.60
C ARG A 64 11.69 8.37 -15.20
N PRO A 65 11.92 9.19 -14.16
CA PRO A 65 13.26 9.35 -13.62
C PRO A 65 13.77 7.99 -13.10
N ASP A 66 15.08 7.75 -13.19
CA ASP A 66 15.66 6.47 -12.80
C ASP A 66 15.37 6.14 -11.32
N PRO A 67 14.97 4.89 -11.00
CA PRO A 67 14.71 4.49 -9.63
C PRO A 67 16.02 4.46 -8.85
N HIS A 68 16.13 5.37 -7.87
CA HIS A 68 17.37 5.55 -7.12
C HIS A 68 17.62 4.46 -6.05
N PHE A 69 16.59 3.69 -5.67
CA PHE A 69 16.68 2.71 -4.59
C PHE A 69 15.97 1.39 -4.95
N LEU A 70 16.75 0.34 -5.21
CA LEU A 70 16.26 -1.04 -5.23
C LEU A 70 16.79 -1.75 -3.98
N GLY A 71 15.89 -2.19 -3.09
CA GLY A 71 16.24 -2.92 -1.88
C GLY A 71 16.38 -4.43 -2.13
N PRO A 72 17.12 -5.16 -1.26
CA PRO A 72 17.23 -6.61 -1.31
C PRO A 72 15.89 -7.31 -1.04
N ARG A 73 15.83 -8.62 -1.31
CA ARG A 73 14.64 -9.43 -1.00
C ARG A 73 14.48 -9.55 0.52
N GLU A 74 13.37 -9.05 1.04
CA GLU A 74 13.05 -9.01 2.47
C GLU A 74 12.53 -10.37 2.96
N ARG A 75 13.01 -10.83 4.12
CA ARG A 75 12.68 -12.15 4.71
C ARG A 75 11.82 -12.07 5.97
N GLY A 76 11.63 -10.89 6.55
CA GLY A 76 10.96 -10.75 7.84
C GLY A 76 9.58 -11.42 7.95
N ILE A 77 8.79 -11.49 6.87
CA ILE A 77 7.48 -12.18 6.88
C ILE A 77 7.66 -13.70 7.01
N SER A 78 8.59 -14.29 6.24
CA SER A 78 8.88 -15.72 6.31
C SER A 78 9.40 -16.13 7.68
N ASP A 79 10.27 -15.29 8.27
CA ASP A 79 10.84 -15.52 9.60
C ASP A 79 9.76 -15.43 10.69
N ALA A 80 8.85 -14.46 10.60
CA ALA A 80 7.74 -14.29 11.55
C ALA A 80 6.76 -15.49 11.53
N VAL A 81 6.39 -15.96 10.34
CA VAL A 81 5.50 -17.13 10.21
C VAL A 81 6.17 -18.40 10.75
N ALA A 82 7.47 -18.56 10.56
CA ALA A 82 8.21 -19.71 11.08
C ALA A 82 8.38 -19.70 12.60
N ALA A 83 8.33 -18.53 13.25
CA ALA A 83 8.41 -18.40 14.70
C ALA A 83 7.09 -18.72 15.41
N ASP A 84 5.95 -18.63 14.71
CA ASP A 84 4.60 -18.87 15.24
C ASP A 84 4.12 -20.33 15.06
N GLY A 85 4.91 -21.21 14.42
CA GLY A 85 4.58 -22.62 14.16
C GLY A 85 5.40 -23.60 14.99
#